data_AF-A0A938SJL3-F1
#
_entry.id   AF-A0A938SJL3-F1
#
_cell.length_a   1.000
_cell.length_b   1.000
_cell.length_c   1.000
_cell.angle_alpha   90.00
_cell.angle_beta   90.00
_cell.angle_gamma   90.00
#
_symmetry.space_group_name_H-M   'P 1'
#
loop_
_entity.id
_entity.type
_entity.pdbx_description
1 polymer ?
#
loop_
_entity_poly.entity_id
_entity_poly.type
_entity_poly.pdbx_seq_one_letter_code
_entity_poly.pdbx_strand_id
1 'polypeptide(L)'
;SIVHDANYTGGSSGAVNIGSSEGSVVSRCSVFRGGRDLIQHGGAKRVRIEYNDLHHANMLNHDAGATYCWGTDGEGSVIAHNWVHDNMGELTVGIYLDNFSKNFIVHHNVIWNCSNTGIRLNSDALNHLVCNNTVARCPRPIGTYTYTNYVPTQKGTRILNNVFLGQLKETDPHVFVQGELGPELRGNAHAAIAADGVPTAGSAAVDAGMIVPGVTDGFVGKAPDLGAYERGAAYWRPGADWGGVQSKLDIEFSPQPPITEATMIRRGLRLWLDANDRATVEAVADGRVTRWLDKSGEGHHAPAGEGFTLAANALNGKPVVRSIGKGNLRVGTIRAEPGPVTALVVSQNQDVGGAAWQRILGSWSGQGKEWVTPNWLIMRPNASQVQPYAAQVFVHQALDGVVIDHVTLFGAPSAAHQFLVGDIAEALLYDRVLRFDEFVAIEAYLQKKWGAK
;
A
#
# COMPACT_ATOMS: atom_id res chain seq x y z
N SER A 1 11.77 -3.43 -32.70
CA SER A 1 12.33 -4.79 -32.91
C SER A 1 11.70 -5.79 -31.97
N ILE A 2 11.84 -7.09 -32.22
CA ILE A 2 11.48 -8.13 -31.25
C ILE A 2 12.77 -8.76 -30.72
N VAL A 3 12.98 -8.72 -29.41
CA VAL A 3 14.15 -9.32 -28.74
C VAL A 3 13.61 -10.25 -27.66
N HIS A 4 13.92 -11.54 -27.75
CA HIS A 4 13.43 -12.50 -26.77
C HIS A 4 14.39 -13.65 -26.54
N ASP A 5 14.17 -14.37 -25.42
CA ASP A 5 14.96 -15.52 -25.02
C ASP A 5 16.46 -15.20 -24.90
N ALA A 6 16.78 -14.13 -24.15
CA ALA A 6 18.11 -13.56 -24.08
C ALA A 6 18.70 -13.58 -22.65
N ASN A 7 20.03 -13.59 -22.57
CA ASN A 7 20.79 -13.65 -21.31
C ASN A 7 20.47 -14.86 -20.40
N TYR A 8 20.25 -16.05 -20.99
CA TYR A 8 20.00 -17.29 -20.23
C TYR A 8 21.23 -17.86 -19.51
N THR A 9 22.38 -17.18 -19.59
CA THR A 9 23.50 -17.41 -18.68
C THR A 9 23.24 -16.81 -17.29
N GLY A 10 22.20 -15.99 -17.12
CA GLY A 10 21.88 -15.34 -15.83
C GLY A 10 22.92 -14.32 -15.39
N GLY A 11 23.73 -13.81 -16.33
CA GLY A 11 24.77 -12.84 -16.07
C GLY A 11 24.21 -11.44 -15.80
N SER A 12 25.08 -10.51 -15.41
CA SER A 12 24.71 -9.13 -15.08
C SER A 12 24.27 -8.26 -16.26
N SER A 13 24.19 -8.79 -17.49
CA SER A 13 23.76 -8.04 -18.68
C SER A 13 22.24 -8.02 -18.84
N GLY A 14 21.72 -7.02 -19.54
CA GLY A 14 20.33 -7.05 -20.02
C GLY A 14 20.18 -7.82 -21.34
N ALA A 15 18.95 -8.19 -21.70
CA ALA A 15 18.62 -8.68 -23.06
C ALA A 15 19.03 -7.67 -24.14
N VAL A 16 18.83 -6.39 -23.84
CA VAL A 16 19.38 -5.25 -24.57
C VAL A 16 20.27 -4.48 -23.59
N ASN A 17 21.56 -4.38 -23.90
CA ASN A 17 22.52 -3.65 -23.10
C ASN A 17 22.92 -2.34 -23.79
N ILE A 18 22.55 -1.21 -23.20
CA ILE A 18 22.94 0.13 -23.65
C ILE A 18 23.77 0.86 -22.58
N GLY A 19 24.40 0.11 -21.67
CA GLY A 19 25.25 0.64 -20.62
C GLY A 19 26.38 1.52 -21.17
N SER A 20 26.74 2.56 -20.41
CA SER A 20 27.76 3.57 -20.76
C SER A 20 27.56 4.30 -22.09
N SER A 21 26.37 4.17 -22.70
CA SER A 21 26.07 4.84 -23.96
C SER A 21 25.60 6.28 -23.77
N GLU A 22 25.69 7.07 -24.84
CA GLU A 22 25.21 8.44 -24.89
C GLU A 22 24.19 8.58 -26.02
N GLY A 23 22.98 9.05 -25.72
CA GLY A 23 21.96 9.34 -26.74
C GLY A 23 21.32 8.12 -27.40
N SER A 24 21.54 6.91 -26.88
CA SER A 24 20.93 5.68 -27.42
C SER A 24 19.40 5.72 -27.33
N VAL A 25 18.73 5.20 -28.35
CA VAL A 25 17.27 5.10 -28.43
C VAL A 25 16.87 3.63 -28.56
N VAL A 26 16.11 3.14 -27.58
CA VAL A 26 15.40 1.86 -27.64
C VAL A 26 13.92 2.19 -27.71
N SER A 27 13.33 2.04 -28.89
CA SER A 27 11.92 2.40 -29.08
C SER A 27 11.15 1.43 -29.97
N ARG A 28 9.86 1.26 -29.64
CA ARG A 28 8.94 0.37 -30.38
C ARG A 28 9.49 -1.05 -30.47
N CYS A 29 10.05 -1.52 -29.37
CA CYS A 29 10.54 -2.87 -29.22
C CYS A 29 9.65 -3.70 -28.29
N SER A 30 9.43 -4.95 -28.66
CA SER A 30 8.95 -5.97 -27.71
C SER A 30 10.19 -6.72 -27.20
N VAL A 31 10.50 -6.58 -25.91
CA VAL A 31 11.67 -7.20 -25.27
C VAL A 31 11.17 -8.09 -24.15
N PHE A 32 11.40 -9.40 -24.23
CA PHE A 32 10.82 -10.32 -23.25
C PHE A 32 11.60 -11.60 -23.03
N ARG A 33 11.26 -12.33 -21.95
CA ARG A 33 11.95 -13.57 -21.54
C ARG A 33 13.46 -13.34 -21.40
N GLY A 34 13.81 -12.42 -20.52
CA GLY A 34 15.20 -12.13 -20.14
C GLY A 34 15.61 -12.95 -18.93
N GLY A 35 16.80 -13.56 -18.97
CA GLY A 35 17.32 -14.29 -17.81
C GLY A 35 17.52 -13.41 -16.58
N ARG A 36 18.00 -12.18 -16.77
CA ARG A 36 18.10 -11.10 -15.76
C ARG A 36 17.31 -9.87 -16.23
N ASP A 37 17.94 -8.73 -16.50
CA ASP A 37 17.25 -7.51 -16.91
C ASP A 37 16.81 -7.57 -18.39
N LEU A 38 15.78 -6.80 -18.79
CA LEU A 38 15.45 -6.66 -20.22
C LEU A 38 16.28 -5.54 -20.85
N ILE A 39 16.26 -4.35 -20.28
CA ILE A 39 17.06 -3.20 -20.76
C ILE A 39 17.99 -2.75 -19.64
N GLN A 40 19.29 -3.01 -19.80
CA GLN A 40 20.31 -2.50 -18.90
C GLN A 40 20.87 -1.18 -19.44
N HIS A 41 20.89 -0.15 -18.59
CA HIS A 41 21.31 1.21 -18.95
C HIS A 41 22.22 1.86 -17.89
N GLY A 42 23.02 1.05 -17.20
CA GLY A 42 24.02 1.53 -16.22
C GLY A 42 25.07 2.43 -16.85
N GLY A 43 25.29 3.61 -16.29
CA GLY A 43 26.22 4.62 -16.80
C GLY A 43 25.80 5.30 -18.11
N ALA A 44 24.59 5.02 -18.60
CA ALA A 44 24.07 5.64 -19.81
C ALA A 44 23.49 7.03 -19.53
N LYS A 45 23.58 7.94 -20.51
CA LYS A 45 23.12 9.33 -20.38
C LYS A 45 22.39 9.80 -21.64
N ARG A 46 21.42 10.70 -21.48
CA ARG A 46 20.52 11.20 -22.54
C ARG A 46 19.86 10.10 -23.37
N VAL A 47 19.63 8.92 -22.79
CA VAL A 47 19.01 7.81 -23.51
C VAL A 47 17.50 7.97 -23.57
N ARG A 48 16.87 7.31 -24.54
CA ARG A 48 15.41 7.24 -24.68
C ARG A 48 14.97 5.78 -24.73
N ILE A 49 14.22 5.35 -23.72
CA ILE A 49 13.59 4.03 -23.65
C ILE A 49 12.09 4.26 -23.75
N GLU A 50 11.54 4.22 -24.97
CA GLU A 50 10.18 4.68 -25.22
C GLU A 50 9.32 3.78 -26.10
N TYR A 51 8.02 3.70 -25.81
CA TYR A 51 7.08 2.89 -26.61
C TYR A 51 7.47 1.41 -26.70
N ASN A 52 8.11 0.86 -25.66
CA ASN A 52 8.49 -0.55 -25.61
C ASN A 52 7.49 -1.39 -24.81
N ASP A 53 7.36 -2.64 -25.20
CA ASP A 53 6.60 -3.68 -24.52
C ASP A 53 7.60 -4.62 -23.83
N LEU A 54 7.72 -4.51 -22.50
CA LEU A 54 8.77 -5.12 -21.68
C LEU A 54 8.15 -6.12 -20.70
N HIS A 55 8.33 -7.41 -20.93
CA HIS A 55 7.71 -8.42 -20.07
C HIS A 55 8.53 -9.69 -19.82
N HIS A 56 8.25 -10.38 -18.71
CA HIS A 56 8.98 -11.59 -18.32
C HIS A 56 10.50 -11.35 -18.17
N ALA A 57 10.85 -10.27 -17.47
CA ALA A 57 12.19 -10.03 -16.96
C ALA A 57 12.53 -10.99 -15.81
N ASN A 58 13.83 -11.11 -15.54
CA ASN A 58 14.42 -11.72 -14.36
C ASN A 58 13.99 -13.18 -14.12
N MET A 59 13.99 -13.99 -15.18
CA MET A 59 13.50 -15.37 -15.10
C MET A 59 14.45 -16.33 -14.35
N LEU A 60 15.71 -15.96 -14.15
CA LEU A 60 16.75 -16.84 -13.58
C LEU A 60 17.46 -16.27 -12.33
N ASN A 61 17.23 -15.00 -11.99
CA ASN A 61 17.94 -14.30 -10.91
C ASN A 61 16.95 -13.74 -9.86
N HIS A 62 17.51 -13.13 -8.82
CA HIS A 62 16.79 -12.35 -7.80
C HIS A 62 17.21 -10.89 -7.90
N ASP A 63 16.31 -9.96 -7.57
CA ASP A 63 16.58 -8.52 -7.48
C ASP A 63 17.12 -7.91 -8.80
N ALA A 64 16.22 -7.78 -9.77
CA ALA A 64 16.50 -7.21 -11.08
C ALA A 64 15.25 -6.49 -11.63
N GLY A 65 15.39 -5.81 -12.77
CA GLY A 65 14.32 -4.98 -13.35
C GLY A 65 14.01 -5.29 -14.81
N ALA A 66 12.83 -4.91 -15.29
CA ALA A 66 12.60 -4.82 -16.73
C ALA A 66 13.52 -3.74 -17.34
N THR A 67 13.66 -2.59 -16.67
CA THR A 67 14.76 -1.66 -16.91
C THR A 67 15.65 -1.59 -15.67
N TYR A 68 16.97 -1.49 -15.85
CA TYR A 68 17.89 -1.45 -14.72
C TYR A 68 19.11 -0.56 -14.95
N CYS A 69 19.39 0.28 -13.96
CA CYS A 69 20.69 0.92 -13.76
C CYS A 69 21.03 1.10 -12.29
N TRP A 70 22.32 1.21 -11.99
CA TRP A 70 22.86 1.53 -10.68
C TRP A 70 23.89 2.67 -10.83
N GLY A 71 23.97 3.59 -9.87
CA GLY A 71 25.00 4.65 -9.85
C GLY A 71 25.03 5.52 -11.11
N THR A 72 23.87 5.80 -11.69
CA THR A 72 23.80 6.41 -13.04
C THR A 72 23.25 7.83 -13.00
N ASP A 73 23.98 8.77 -13.61
CA ASP A 73 23.43 10.08 -13.96
C ASP A 73 22.78 10.00 -15.33
N GLY A 74 21.45 10.08 -15.37
CA GLY A 74 20.71 10.02 -16.62
C GLY A 74 20.92 11.24 -17.51
N GLU A 75 21.38 12.39 -16.98
CA GLU A 75 21.47 13.68 -17.69
C GLU A 75 20.24 13.99 -18.57
N GLY A 76 19.03 13.73 -18.04
CA GLY A 76 17.77 13.92 -18.76
C GLY A 76 17.32 12.71 -19.58
N SER A 77 17.81 11.51 -19.28
CA SER A 77 17.33 10.27 -19.90
C SER A 77 15.83 10.06 -19.66
N VAL A 78 15.13 9.60 -20.69
CA VAL A 78 13.67 9.44 -20.70
C VAL A 78 13.29 7.97 -20.75
N ILE A 79 12.43 7.55 -19.83
CA ILE A 79 11.77 6.23 -19.83
C ILE A 79 10.26 6.49 -19.90
N ALA A 80 9.66 6.35 -21.09
CA ALA A 80 8.29 6.79 -21.28
C ALA A 80 7.42 5.99 -22.25
N HIS A 81 6.11 6.03 -22.06
CA HIS A 81 5.14 5.36 -22.96
C HIS A 81 5.40 3.84 -23.11
N ASN A 82 6.01 3.20 -22.12
CA ASN A 82 6.26 1.76 -22.15
C ASN A 82 5.12 1.00 -21.47
N TRP A 83 4.89 -0.22 -21.91
CA TRP A 83 4.21 -1.24 -21.13
C TRP A 83 5.27 -2.10 -20.46
N VAL A 84 5.18 -2.24 -19.14
CA VAL A 84 6.16 -2.99 -18.34
C VAL A 84 5.41 -3.98 -17.47
N HIS A 85 5.44 -5.27 -17.82
CA HIS A 85 4.49 -6.19 -17.21
C HIS A 85 4.91 -7.65 -17.09
N ASP A 86 4.16 -8.40 -16.27
CA ASP A 86 4.34 -9.84 -16.05
C ASP A 86 5.80 -10.21 -15.76
N ASN A 87 6.45 -9.37 -14.95
CA ASN A 87 7.81 -9.55 -14.48
C ASN A 87 7.75 -10.27 -13.13
N MET A 88 7.54 -11.59 -13.20
CA MET A 88 7.12 -12.42 -12.07
C MET A 88 8.25 -13.22 -11.41
N GLY A 89 9.50 -13.10 -11.88
CA GLY A 89 10.67 -13.67 -11.20
C GLY A 89 10.80 -13.13 -9.78
N GLU A 90 11.59 -13.75 -8.91
CA GLU A 90 11.64 -13.34 -7.50
C GLU A 90 12.21 -11.92 -7.32
N LEU A 91 11.52 -11.11 -6.51
CA LEU A 91 11.88 -9.72 -6.20
C LEU A 91 12.00 -8.79 -7.43
N THR A 92 11.27 -9.08 -8.52
CA THR A 92 11.43 -8.37 -9.80
C THR A 92 10.69 -7.04 -9.85
N VAL A 93 11.42 -6.01 -10.26
CA VAL A 93 10.93 -4.64 -10.42
C VAL A 93 10.51 -4.38 -11.87
N GLY A 94 9.53 -3.48 -12.08
CA GLY A 94 9.24 -2.93 -13.40
C GLY A 94 10.36 -1.98 -13.87
N ILE A 95 10.24 -0.71 -13.51
CA ILE A 95 11.26 0.31 -13.79
C ILE A 95 12.17 0.45 -12.57
N TYR A 96 13.44 0.06 -12.71
CA TYR A 96 14.40 0.03 -11.62
C TYR A 96 15.50 1.09 -11.81
N LEU A 97 15.36 2.20 -11.10
CA LEU A 97 16.44 3.17 -10.90
C LEU A 97 17.09 2.87 -9.55
N ASP A 98 18.13 2.05 -9.59
CA ASP A 98 18.79 1.54 -8.40
C ASP A 98 19.70 2.59 -7.75
N ASN A 99 20.27 2.25 -6.59
CA ASN A 99 20.97 3.15 -5.69
C ASN A 99 21.92 4.12 -6.43
N PHE A 100 21.94 5.37 -5.97
CA PHE A 100 22.81 6.45 -6.45
C PHE A 100 22.52 6.92 -7.88
N SER A 101 21.30 6.72 -8.36
CA SER A 101 20.85 7.22 -9.66
C SER A 101 20.27 8.65 -9.56
N LYS A 102 20.33 9.42 -10.64
CA LYS A 102 19.83 10.80 -10.67
C LYS A 102 19.45 11.30 -12.06
N ASN A 103 18.65 12.37 -12.12
CA ASN A 103 18.32 13.12 -13.34
C ASN A 103 17.64 12.30 -14.45
N PHE A 104 16.70 11.41 -14.09
CA PHE A 104 15.85 10.69 -15.07
C PHE A 104 14.45 11.31 -15.12
N ILE A 105 13.82 11.21 -16.30
CA ILE A 105 12.42 11.55 -16.52
C ILE A 105 11.67 10.26 -16.84
N VAL A 106 10.76 9.86 -15.96
CA VAL A 106 9.98 8.61 -16.05
C VAL A 106 8.51 8.98 -16.16
N HIS A 107 7.91 8.86 -17.35
CA HIS A 107 6.53 9.29 -17.55
C HIS A 107 5.67 8.45 -18.48
N HIS A 108 4.36 8.49 -18.28
CA HIS A 108 3.40 7.84 -19.18
C HIS A 108 3.66 6.34 -19.38
N ASN A 109 4.28 5.65 -18.41
CA ASN A 109 4.42 4.20 -18.46
C ASN A 109 3.20 3.52 -17.81
N VAL A 110 2.79 2.39 -18.37
CA VAL A 110 1.80 1.50 -17.76
C VAL A 110 2.55 0.28 -17.24
N ILE A 111 2.53 0.07 -15.92
CA ILE A 111 3.32 -0.96 -15.26
C ILE A 111 2.39 -1.87 -14.46
N TRP A 112 2.42 -3.18 -14.69
CA TRP A 112 1.57 -4.10 -13.93
C TRP A 112 2.16 -5.49 -13.73
N ASN A 113 1.62 -6.26 -12.79
CA ASN A 113 2.05 -7.64 -12.53
C ASN A 113 3.59 -7.78 -12.40
N CYS A 114 4.21 -6.95 -11.59
CA CYS A 114 5.61 -7.12 -11.19
C CYS A 114 5.64 -7.67 -9.77
N SER A 115 6.44 -8.72 -9.52
CA SER A 115 6.40 -9.47 -8.25
C SER A 115 6.91 -8.71 -7.02
N ASN A 116 7.50 -7.53 -7.20
CA ASN A 116 8.00 -6.68 -6.12
C ASN A 116 7.44 -5.26 -6.19
N THR A 117 8.07 -4.39 -6.98
CA THR A 117 7.72 -2.96 -7.05
C THR A 117 7.51 -2.56 -8.51
N GLY A 118 6.50 -1.75 -8.80
CA GLY A 118 6.30 -1.19 -10.15
C GLY A 118 7.43 -0.25 -10.56
N ILE A 119 7.65 0.82 -9.78
CA ILE A 119 8.76 1.77 -9.94
C ILE A 119 9.62 1.75 -8.68
N ARG A 120 10.90 1.45 -8.81
CA ARG A 120 11.84 1.47 -7.68
C ARG A 120 12.83 2.61 -7.83
N LEU A 121 12.90 3.45 -6.79
CA LEU A 121 13.83 4.59 -6.69
C LEU A 121 14.71 4.39 -5.45
N ASN A 122 15.70 3.50 -5.56
CA ASN A 122 16.60 3.21 -4.43
C ASN A 122 17.52 4.41 -4.16
N SER A 123 17.76 4.70 -2.88
CA SER A 123 18.48 5.89 -2.45
C SER A 123 19.99 5.75 -2.65
N ASP A 124 20.73 6.78 -3.04
CA ASP A 124 20.25 8.14 -3.34
C ASP A 124 19.55 8.21 -4.70
N ALA A 125 18.40 8.87 -4.73
CA ALA A 125 17.56 9.00 -5.92
C ALA A 125 17.23 10.47 -6.14
N LEU A 126 18.11 11.19 -6.82
CA LEU A 126 18.11 12.66 -6.85
C LEU A 126 17.54 13.22 -8.16
N ASN A 127 16.75 14.29 -8.05
CA ASN A 127 16.26 15.07 -9.19
C ASN A 127 15.54 14.24 -10.28
N HIS A 128 14.95 13.10 -9.93
CA HIS A 128 14.11 12.39 -10.88
C HIS A 128 12.78 13.13 -11.04
N LEU A 129 12.22 13.11 -12.26
CA LEU A 129 10.83 13.46 -12.49
C LEU A 129 10.07 12.16 -12.79
N VAL A 130 9.22 11.71 -11.87
CA VAL A 130 8.39 10.51 -12.04
C VAL A 130 6.94 10.94 -12.11
N CYS A 131 6.37 11.03 -13.32
CA CYS A 131 5.04 11.59 -13.46
C CYS A 131 4.14 10.93 -14.48
N ASN A 132 2.83 11.02 -14.28
CA ASN A 132 1.84 10.48 -15.23
C ASN A 132 2.06 9.00 -15.53
N ASN A 133 2.47 8.17 -14.56
CA ASN A 133 2.54 6.71 -14.74
C ASN A 133 1.28 6.05 -14.17
N THR A 134 0.85 4.94 -14.75
CA THR A 134 -0.20 4.07 -14.19
C THR A 134 0.45 2.78 -13.71
N VAL A 135 0.40 2.50 -12.40
CA VAL A 135 0.97 1.27 -11.82
C VAL A 135 -0.12 0.45 -11.18
N ALA A 136 -0.27 -0.82 -11.55
CA ALA A 136 -1.34 -1.68 -11.05
C ALA A 136 -0.84 -3.08 -10.69
N ARG A 137 -1.51 -3.77 -9.74
CA ARG A 137 -1.25 -5.20 -9.45
C ARG A 137 0.23 -5.52 -9.14
N CYS A 138 0.93 -4.57 -8.52
CA CYS A 138 2.25 -4.78 -7.94
C CYS A 138 2.11 -4.75 -6.42
N PRO A 139 2.85 -5.59 -5.65
CA PRO A 139 2.83 -5.54 -4.19
C PRO A 139 3.12 -4.13 -3.63
N ARG A 140 3.99 -3.37 -4.32
CA ARG A 140 4.15 -1.93 -4.12
C ARG A 140 4.11 -1.19 -5.46
N PRO A 141 3.33 -0.12 -5.61
CA PRO A 141 3.35 0.66 -6.84
C PRO A 141 4.69 1.41 -6.99
N ILE A 142 5.20 1.95 -5.89
CA ILE A 142 6.49 2.63 -5.80
C ILE A 142 7.21 2.22 -4.51
N GLY A 143 8.53 2.27 -4.52
CA GLY A 143 9.32 1.92 -3.34
C GLY A 143 10.76 2.40 -3.40
N THR A 144 11.39 2.40 -2.22
CA THR A 144 12.79 2.77 -2.06
C THR A 144 13.51 1.80 -1.14
N TYR A 145 14.82 1.68 -1.32
CA TYR A 145 15.73 0.98 -0.42
C TYR A 145 17.01 1.78 -0.26
N THR A 146 17.59 1.68 0.93
CA THR A 146 18.84 2.36 1.29
C THR A 146 19.69 1.38 2.08
N TYR A 147 20.99 1.34 1.79
CA TYR A 147 21.93 0.54 2.56
C TYR A 147 21.98 1.03 4.02
N THR A 148 22.17 0.10 4.96
CA THR A 148 22.10 0.33 6.42
C THR A 148 22.95 1.49 6.94
N ASN A 149 24.06 1.82 6.29
CA ASN A 149 25.00 2.85 6.72
C ASN A 149 24.85 4.19 5.97
N TYR A 150 23.79 4.35 5.17
CA TYR A 150 23.54 5.56 4.40
C TYR A 150 22.31 6.29 4.95
N VAL A 151 22.38 7.62 4.94
CA VAL A 151 21.21 8.46 5.19
C VAL A 151 20.47 8.59 3.86
N PRO A 152 19.22 8.10 3.75
CA PRO A 152 18.48 8.17 2.51
C PRO A 152 18.23 9.62 2.06
N THR A 153 18.28 9.87 0.75
CA THR A 153 17.83 11.12 0.13
C THR A 153 17.18 10.88 -1.23
N GLN A 154 16.00 11.48 -1.38
CA GLN A 154 15.27 11.68 -2.63
C GLN A 154 15.17 13.17 -2.98
N LYS A 155 16.10 13.99 -2.47
CA LYS A 155 16.05 15.45 -2.64
C LYS A 155 15.99 15.85 -4.12
N GLY A 156 15.09 16.78 -4.42
CA GLY A 156 14.84 17.28 -5.77
C GLY A 156 14.04 16.34 -6.66
N THR A 157 13.80 15.09 -6.24
CA THR A 157 12.90 14.18 -6.96
C THR A 157 11.45 14.62 -6.79
N ARG A 158 10.69 14.58 -7.89
CA ARG A 158 9.29 14.98 -7.95
C ARG A 158 8.46 13.82 -8.48
N ILE A 159 7.44 13.42 -7.73
CA ILE A 159 6.57 12.29 -8.04
C ILE A 159 5.15 12.84 -8.19
N LEU A 160 4.72 13.01 -9.44
CA LEU A 160 3.58 13.85 -9.78
C LEU A 160 2.57 13.13 -10.64
N ASN A 161 1.28 13.42 -10.49
CA ASN A 161 0.25 12.99 -11.44
C ASN A 161 0.13 11.47 -11.69
N ASN A 162 0.63 10.60 -10.81
CA ASN A 162 0.61 9.16 -11.05
C ASN A 162 -0.72 8.53 -10.58
N VAL A 163 -1.18 7.49 -11.29
CA VAL A 163 -2.25 6.61 -10.81
C VAL A 163 -1.60 5.35 -10.24
N PHE A 164 -1.72 5.17 -8.92
CA PHE A 164 -1.19 4.01 -8.22
C PHE A 164 -2.34 3.12 -7.77
N LEU A 165 -2.45 1.90 -8.30
CA LEU A 165 -3.52 0.94 -8.00
C LEU A 165 -2.98 -0.19 -7.13
N GLY A 166 -2.49 0.22 -5.96
CA GLY A 166 -1.98 -0.65 -4.91
C GLY A 166 -1.83 0.15 -3.62
N GLN A 167 -1.64 -0.55 -2.51
CA GLN A 167 -1.50 0.11 -1.21
C GLN A 167 -0.29 1.05 -1.20
N LEU A 168 -0.52 2.30 -0.78
CA LEU A 168 0.51 3.33 -0.69
C LEU A 168 0.34 4.04 0.66
N LYS A 169 1.38 4.01 1.49
CA LYS A 169 1.44 4.78 2.73
C LYS A 169 2.60 5.75 2.62
N GLU A 170 2.30 7.03 2.44
CA GLU A 170 3.32 8.05 2.22
C GLU A 170 4.30 8.17 3.40
N THR A 171 3.84 7.85 4.61
CA THR A 171 4.63 7.84 5.85
C THR A 171 5.47 6.58 6.05
N ASP A 172 5.42 5.60 5.13
CA ASP A 172 6.26 4.40 5.18
C ASP A 172 7.65 4.68 4.60
N PRO A 173 8.74 4.55 5.40
CA PRO A 173 10.10 4.80 4.93
C PRO A 173 10.59 3.80 3.86
N HIS A 174 9.89 2.69 3.64
CA HIS A 174 10.16 1.76 2.53
C HIS A 174 9.48 2.18 1.22
N VAL A 175 8.55 3.13 1.27
CA VAL A 175 7.87 3.68 0.10
C VAL A 175 8.58 4.96 -0.35
N PHE A 176 8.80 5.89 0.58
CA PHE A 176 9.49 7.15 0.31
C PHE A 176 10.51 7.48 1.40
N VAL A 177 11.54 8.24 1.02
CA VAL A 177 12.38 8.93 2.01
C VAL A 177 11.52 9.98 2.72
N GLN A 178 11.65 10.06 4.04
CA GLN A 178 10.79 10.88 4.90
C GLN A 178 11.42 12.25 5.20
N GLY A 179 10.56 13.23 5.52
CA GLY A 179 10.99 14.57 5.94
C GLY A 179 11.63 15.41 4.81
N GLU A 180 12.55 16.30 5.16
CA GLU A 180 13.17 17.27 4.23
C GLU A 180 14.05 16.63 3.14
N LEU A 181 14.42 15.37 3.31
CA LEU A 181 15.18 14.58 2.33
C LEU A 181 14.26 13.78 1.40
N GLY A 182 12.94 13.83 1.63
CA GLY A 182 11.95 13.17 0.80
C GLY A 182 11.72 13.85 -0.56
N PRO A 183 10.96 13.18 -1.45
CA PRO A 183 10.55 13.75 -2.73
C PRO A 183 9.38 14.72 -2.56
N GLU A 184 9.15 15.56 -3.58
CA GLU A 184 7.87 16.26 -3.74
C GLU A 184 6.79 15.26 -4.19
N LEU A 185 5.70 15.12 -3.45
CA LEU A 185 4.54 14.33 -3.81
C LEU A 185 3.36 15.24 -4.12
N ARG A 186 2.78 15.18 -5.33
CA ARG A 186 1.58 15.97 -5.65
C ARG A 186 0.75 15.37 -6.78
N GLY A 187 -0.57 15.36 -6.62
CA GLY A 187 -1.49 14.88 -7.67
C GLY A 187 -1.39 13.37 -7.93
N ASN A 188 -0.85 12.57 -7.02
CA ASN A 188 -0.92 11.11 -7.13
C ASN A 188 -2.22 10.61 -6.51
N ALA A 189 -2.87 9.63 -7.12
CA ALA A 189 -4.15 9.12 -6.61
C ALA A 189 -4.42 7.64 -6.95
N HIS A 190 -5.35 7.06 -6.21
CA HIS A 190 -6.14 5.92 -6.68
C HIS A 190 -7.29 6.46 -7.51
N ALA A 191 -7.43 6.04 -8.78
CA ALA A 191 -8.47 6.56 -9.66
C ALA A 191 -9.02 5.47 -10.57
N ALA A 192 -10.28 5.62 -10.98
CA ALA A 192 -10.94 4.65 -11.83
C ALA A 192 -10.37 4.66 -13.26
N ILE A 193 -10.05 3.49 -13.77
CA ILE A 193 -9.54 3.30 -15.14
C ILE A 193 -10.24 2.11 -15.80
N ALA A 194 -10.43 2.18 -17.11
CA ALA A 194 -10.94 1.08 -17.91
C ALA A 194 -9.87 0.01 -18.12
N ALA A 195 -10.25 -1.13 -18.71
CA ALA A 195 -9.34 -2.26 -18.96
C ALA A 195 -8.11 -1.86 -19.78
N ASP A 196 -8.26 -0.91 -20.71
CA ASP A 196 -7.19 -0.37 -21.55
C ASP A 196 -6.30 0.68 -20.85
N GLY A 197 -6.53 0.93 -19.56
CA GLY A 197 -5.77 1.86 -18.73
C GLY A 197 -6.23 3.31 -18.79
N VAL A 198 -7.21 3.65 -19.64
CA VAL A 198 -7.70 5.02 -19.80
C VAL A 198 -8.61 5.40 -18.62
N PRO A 199 -8.51 6.62 -18.04
CA PRO A 199 -9.46 7.11 -17.05
C PRO A 199 -10.92 6.97 -17.53
N THR A 200 -11.76 6.36 -16.70
CA THR A 200 -13.19 6.22 -17.02
C THR A 200 -13.90 7.58 -16.98
N ALA A 201 -15.07 7.69 -17.62
CA ALA A 201 -15.89 8.89 -17.49
C ALA A 201 -16.29 9.12 -16.02
N GLY A 202 -16.00 10.32 -15.49
CA GLY A 202 -16.24 10.65 -14.08
C GLY A 202 -15.15 10.18 -13.12
N SER A 203 -14.07 9.58 -13.61
CA SER A 203 -12.90 9.26 -12.79
C SER A 203 -12.29 10.52 -12.17
N ALA A 204 -11.84 10.40 -10.92
CA ALA A 204 -11.09 11.46 -10.24
C ALA A 204 -9.71 11.73 -10.86
N ALA A 205 -9.27 10.91 -11.82
CA ALA A 205 -8.07 11.18 -12.61
C ALA A 205 -8.29 12.24 -13.69
N VAL A 206 -9.53 12.48 -14.15
CA VAL A 206 -9.79 13.38 -15.27
C VAL A 206 -9.60 14.84 -14.85
N ASP A 207 -8.84 15.61 -15.63
CA ASP A 207 -8.57 17.05 -15.39
C ASP A 207 -7.98 17.35 -14.00
N ALA A 208 -7.26 16.40 -13.39
CA ALA A 208 -6.81 16.50 -12.00
C ALA A 208 -5.28 16.67 -11.83
N GLY A 209 -4.53 16.53 -12.91
CA GLY A 209 -3.07 16.62 -12.94
C GLY A 209 -2.54 18.05 -12.97
N MET A 210 -1.28 18.17 -12.59
CA MET A 210 -0.52 19.41 -12.76
C MET A 210 0.09 19.49 -14.15
N ILE A 211 0.18 20.70 -14.68
CA ILE A 211 0.96 20.95 -15.90
C ILE A 211 2.45 20.75 -15.59
N VAL A 212 3.08 19.82 -16.31
CA VAL A 212 4.53 19.60 -16.34
C VAL A 212 5.00 19.92 -17.76
N PRO A 213 5.60 21.10 -18.00
CA PRO A 213 6.02 21.53 -19.34
C PRO A 213 6.92 20.50 -20.03
N GLY A 214 6.64 20.21 -21.30
CA GLY A 214 7.37 19.23 -22.09
C GLY A 214 6.97 17.77 -21.84
N VAL A 215 6.14 17.48 -20.82
CA VAL A 215 5.67 16.11 -20.50
C VAL A 215 4.16 16.00 -20.64
N THR A 216 3.40 16.95 -20.11
CA THR A 216 1.92 16.93 -20.16
C THR A 216 1.37 17.93 -21.16
N ASP A 217 2.16 18.36 -22.13
CA ASP A 217 1.71 19.29 -23.16
C ASP A 217 0.67 18.61 -24.06
N GLY A 218 -0.34 19.36 -24.52
CA GLY A 218 -1.37 18.83 -25.41
C GLY A 218 -2.44 17.96 -24.73
N PHE A 219 -2.59 18.07 -23.40
CA PHE A 219 -3.71 17.46 -22.66
C PHE A 219 -5.08 17.90 -23.19
N VAL A 220 -6.13 17.12 -22.90
CA VAL A 220 -7.50 17.33 -23.36
C VAL A 220 -8.38 17.70 -22.19
N GLY A 221 -8.78 18.98 -22.11
CA GLY A 221 -9.69 19.45 -21.07
C GLY A 221 -9.16 20.70 -20.38
N LYS A 222 -9.30 20.75 -19.06
CA LYS A 222 -8.86 21.85 -18.19
C LYS A 222 -7.46 21.63 -17.63
N ALA A 223 -7.04 20.38 -17.44
CA ALA A 223 -5.71 20.03 -16.96
C ALA A 223 -5.34 18.61 -17.45
N PRO A 224 -4.06 18.20 -17.37
CA PRO A 224 -3.68 16.81 -17.67
C PRO A 224 -4.44 15.83 -16.80
N ASP A 225 -4.78 14.67 -17.33
CA ASP A 225 -5.29 13.57 -16.54
C ASP A 225 -4.17 12.97 -15.66
N LEU A 226 -4.55 12.32 -14.57
CA LEU A 226 -3.64 11.48 -13.80
C LEU A 226 -3.39 10.16 -14.53
N GLY A 227 -2.17 9.65 -14.40
CA GLY A 227 -1.77 8.37 -14.98
C GLY A 227 -1.26 8.50 -16.41
N ALA A 228 -1.09 7.35 -17.07
CA ALA A 228 -0.36 7.23 -18.33
C ALA A 228 -1.16 7.53 -19.59
N TYR A 229 -2.48 7.60 -19.49
CA TYR A 229 -3.36 7.85 -20.61
C TYR A 229 -4.24 9.06 -20.34
N GLU A 230 -4.27 9.96 -21.32
CA GLU A 230 -5.14 11.12 -21.36
C GLU A 230 -6.47 10.74 -22.00
N ARG A 231 -7.58 10.96 -21.30
CA ARG A 231 -8.90 10.60 -21.77
C ARG A 231 -9.32 11.49 -22.94
N GLY A 232 -9.56 10.86 -24.09
CA GLY A 232 -9.96 11.55 -25.31
C GLY A 232 -8.79 11.99 -26.19
N ALA A 233 -7.54 11.75 -25.76
CA ALA A 233 -6.38 11.86 -26.63
C ALA A 233 -6.18 10.56 -27.46
N ALA A 234 -5.21 10.58 -28.37
CA ALA A 234 -4.87 9.40 -29.16
C ALA A 234 -4.32 8.27 -28.27
N TYR A 235 -4.88 7.07 -28.40
CA TYR A 235 -4.40 5.89 -27.69
C TYR A 235 -3.09 5.41 -28.31
N TRP A 236 -2.01 5.39 -27.52
CA TRP A 236 -0.74 4.82 -27.93
C TRP A 236 -0.62 3.38 -27.45
N ARG A 237 -0.01 2.55 -28.29
CA ARG A 237 0.33 1.16 -27.98
C ARG A 237 1.82 0.93 -28.21
N PRO A 238 2.56 0.38 -27.24
CA PRO A 238 3.99 0.12 -27.37
C PRO A 238 4.27 -1.26 -27.98
N GLY A 239 5.55 -1.56 -28.16
CA GLY A 239 6.01 -2.84 -28.70
C GLY A 239 6.23 -2.83 -30.20
N ALA A 240 6.66 -3.98 -30.72
CA ALA A 240 6.73 -4.19 -32.16
C ALA A 240 5.31 -4.33 -32.75
N ASP A 241 5.09 -3.72 -33.91
CA ASP A 241 3.83 -3.79 -34.67
C ASP A 241 3.78 -4.99 -35.65
N TRP A 242 4.81 -5.85 -35.62
CA TRP A 242 4.94 -7.06 -36.42
C TRP A 242 5.20 -8.28 -35.54
N GLY A 243 5.08 -9.50 -36.11
CA GLY A 243 5.45 -10.75 -35.41
C GLY A 243 4.35 -11.43 -34.59
N GLY A 244 3.12 -10.91 -34.60
CA GLY A 244 1.91 -11.60 -34.12
C GLY A 244 1.77 -11.77 -32.60
N VAL A 245 2.84 -11.60 -31.83
CA VAL A 245 2.81 -11.53 -30.37
C VAL A 245 2.59 -10.07 -29.98
N GLN A 246 1.39 -9.75 -29.48
CA GLN A 246 1.13 -8.43 -28.94
C GLN A 246 0.43 -8.55 -27.60
N SER A 247 0.98 -7.89 -26.60
CA SER A 247 0.39 -7.82 -25.27
C SER A 247 -0.99 -7.18 -25.32
N LYS A 248 -1.89 -7.63 -24.44
CA LYS A 248 -3.19 -7.03 -24.23
C LYS A 248 -3.21 -6.44 -22.84
N LEU A 249 -3.50 -5.14 -22.76
CA LEU A 249 -3.69 -4.48 -21.49
C LEU A 249 -5.09 -4.80 -20.94
N ASP A 250 -5.13 -5.20 -19.67
CA ASP A 250 -6.36 -5.44 -18.91
C ASP A 250 -6.10 -5.13 -17.44
N ILE A 251 -6.21 -3.85 -17.08
CA ILE A 251 -5.94 -3.32 -15.73
C ILE A 251 -7.14 -2.57 -15.16
N GLU A 252 -8.35 -2.94 -15.56
CA GLU A 252 -9.58 -2.27 -15.10
C GLU A 252 -9.60 -2.16 -13.58
N PHE A 253 -9.95 -0.97 -13.10
CA PHE A 253 -10.09 -0.71 -11.69
C PHE A 253 -11.14 0.36 -11.44
N SER A 254 -12.01 0.08 -10.47
CA SER A 254 -12.93 1.05 -9.89
C SER A 254 -12.70 1.10 -8.39
N PRO A 255 -12.34 2.25 -7.81
CA PRO A 255 -12.13 2.36 -6.38
C PRO A 255 -13.44 2.16 -5.61
N GLN A 256 -13.32 1.59 -4.41
CA GLN A 256 -14.42 1.55 -3.45
C GLN A 256 -14.91 2.97 -3.13
N PRO A 257 -16.23 3.27 -3.27
CA PRO A 257 -16.77 4.55 -2.87
C PRO A 257 -16.55 4.85 -1.38
N PRO A 258 -16.49 6.12 -0.96
CA PRO A 258 -16.35 6.48 0.44
C PRO A 258 -17.34 5.77 1.35
N ILE A 259 -16.84 5.24 2.46
CA ILE A 259 -17.64 4.46 3.41
C ILE A 259 -18.19 5.36 4.51
N THR A 260 -19.42 5.06 4.92
CA THR A 260 -20.10 5.61 6.10
C THR A 260 -20.57 4.45 6.97
N GLU A 261 -21.09 4.75 8.16
CA GLU A 261 -21.74 3.72 8.98
C GLU A 261 -22.87 2.99 8.22
N ALA A 262 -23.66 3.72 7.43
CA ALA A 262 -24.76 3.13 6.66
C ALA A 262 -24.28 2.27 5.48
N THR A 263 -23.13 2.62 4.90
CA THR A 263 -22.56 1.96 3.70
C THR A 263 -21.38 1.05 4.02
N MET A 264 -21.19 0.69 5.28
CA MET A 264 -20.13 -0.20 5.73
C MET A 264 -20.14 -1.51 4.94
N ILE A 265 -18.96 -1.97 4.54
CA ILE A 265 -18.82 -3.23 3.79
C ILE A 265 -19.26 -4.38 4.70
N ARG A 266 -20.39 -5.02 4.38
CA ARG A 266 -20.92 -6.14 5.18
C ARG A 266 -20.33 -7.49 4.80
N ARG A 267 -19.85 -7.65 3.56
CA ARG A 267 -19.28 -8.92 3.09
C ARG A 267 -18.08 -9.30 3.94
N GLY A 268 -18.21 -10.40 4.68
CA GLY A 268 -17.17 -10.94 5.57
C GLY A 268 -16.98 -10.18 6.88
N LEU A 269 -17.77 -9.15 7.18
CA LEU A 269 -17.70 -8.43 8.46
C LEU A 269 -18.29 -9.32 9.57
N ARG A 270 -17.48 -9.68 10.56
CA ARG A 270 -17.86 -10.59 11.66
C ARG A 270 -17.98 -9.93 13.02
N LEU A 271 -17.30 -8.81 13.23
CA LEU A 271 -17.40 -8.04 14.45
C LEU A 271 -17.33 -6.56 14.10
N TRP A 272 -18.26 -5.78 14.65
CA TRP A 272 -18.21 -4.34 14.59
C TRP A 272 -18.63 -3.76 15.93
N LEU A 273 -17.67 -3.18 16.65
CA LEU A 273 -17.88 -2.51 17.92
C LEU A 273 -17.60 -1.02 17.72
N ASP A 274 -18.55 -0.17 18.07
CA ASP A 274 -18.49 1.28 17.84
C ASP A 274 -18.95 2.05 19.08
N ALA A 275 -18.03 2.73 19.77
CA ALA A 275 -18.34 3.38 21.03
C ALA A 275 -19.19 4.64 20.83
N ASN A 276 -19.14 5.23 19.62
CA ASN A 276 -19.94 6.40 19.24
C ASN A 276 -21.41 6.05 19.01
N ASP A 277 -21.72 4.78 18.71
CA ASP A 277 -23.09 4.30 18.67
C ASP A 277 -23.56 3.94 20.07
N ARG A 278 -24.15 4.92 20.78
CA ARG A 278 -24.57 4.77 22.18
C ARG A 278 -25.51 3.59 22.40
N ALA A 279 -26.32 3.22 21.40
CA ALA A 279 -27.25 2.10 21.48
C ALA A 279 -26.52 0.74 21.57
N THR A 280 -25.24 0.70 21.20
CA THR A 280 -24.41 -0.50 21.25
C THR A 280 -23.57 -0.61 22.52
N VAL A 281 -23.61 0.37 23.42
CA VAL A 281 -22.85 0.29 24.68
C VAL A 281 -23.81 0.17 25.85
N GLU A 282 -23.84 -0.96 26.54
CA GLU A 282 -24.58 -1.10 27.79
C GLU A 282 -23.69 -0.59 28.93
N ALA A 283 -24.17 0.41 29.66
CA ALA A 283 -23.47 0.97 30.81
C ALA A 283 -24.45 1.29 31.94
N VAL A 284 -24.02 1.09 33.18
CA VAL A 284 -24.76 1.47 34.39
C VAL A 284 -24.63 2.99 34.65
N ALA A 285 -25.40 3.51 35.61
CA ALA A 285 -25.55 4.95 35.84
C ALA A 285 -24.23 5.71 36.16
N ASP A 286 -23.23 5.02 36.71
CA ASP A 286 -21.90 5.56 37.00
C ASP A 286 -20.97 5.61 35.77
N GLY A 287 -21.46 5.19 34.60
CA GLY A 287 -20.70 5.15 33.34
C GLY A 287 -19.90 3.87 33.13
N ARG A 288 -19.91 2.92 34.07
CA ARG A 288 -19.24 1.62 33.91
C ARG A 288 -19.92 0.78 32.84
N VAL A 289 -19.14 0.32 31.86
CA VAL A 289 -19.61 -0.51 30.75
C VAL A 289 -19.80 -1.94 31.24
N THR A 290 -20.94 -2.54 30.93
CA THR A 290 -21.26 -3.94 31.23
C THR A 290 -21.22 -4.83 29.99
N ARG A 291 -21.46 -4.25 28.81
CA ARG A 291 -21.39 -4.97 27.54
C ARG A 291 -21.23 -4.01 26.38
N TRP A 292 -20.41 -4.37 25.40
CA TRP A 292 -20.31 -3.69 24.12
C TRP A 292 -20.92 -4.59 23.04
N LEU A 293 -22.04 -4.16 22.48
CA LEU A 293 -22.83 -4.91 21.53
C LEU A 293 -22.23 -4.82 20.14
N ASP A 294 -22.04 -5.98 19.51
CA ASP A 294 -21.75 -6.08 18.09
C ASP A 294 -22.89 -5.54 17.22
N LYS A 295 -22.58 -4.61 16.31
CA LYS A 295 -23.49 -4.06 15.29
C LYS A 295 -23.23 -4.62 13.88
N SER A 296 -22.38 -5.64 13.75
CA SER A 296 -22.14 -6.32 12.47
C SER A 296 -23.39 -7.04 11.96
N GLY A 297 -24.21 -7.56 12.89
CA GLY A 297 -25.35 -8.43 12.64
C GLY A 297 -25.14 -9.88 13.13
N GLU A 298 -23.93 -10.22 13.58
CA GLU A 298 -23.55 -11.60 13.92
C GLU A 298 -23.69 -11.94 15.42
N GLY A 299 -23.93 -10.94 16.27
CA GLY A 299 -24.20 -11.15 17.70
C GLY A 299 -22.96 -11.45 18.54
N HIS A 300 -21.77 -11.12 18.05
CA HIS A 300 -20.49 -11.32 18.74
C HIS A 300 -20.22 -10.23 19.80
N HIS A 301 -21.13 -10.09 20.76
CA HIS A 301 -21.04 -9.05 21.78
C HIS A 301 -19.88 -9.29 22.75
N ALA A 302 -19.31 -8.20 23.27
CA ALA A 302 -18.18 -8.23 24.19
C ALA A 302 -18.64 -7.86 25.61
N PRO A 303 -18.78 -8.83 26.55
CA PRO A 303 -19.07 -8.53 27.94
C PRO A 303 -17.91 -7.73 28.56
N ALA A 304 -18.25 -6.74 29.38
CA ALA A 304 -17.31 -5.90 30.10
C ALA A 304 -17.53 -6.03 31.62
N GLY A 305 -16.50 -5.70 32.38
CA GLY A 305 -16.49 -5.83 33.84
C GLY A 305 -16.02 -4.57 34.55
N GLU A 306 -15.51 -4.74 35.77
CA GLU A 306 -14.84 -3.66 36.47
C GLU A 306 -13.64 -3.14 35.67
N GLY A 307 -13.45 -1.82 35.65
CA GLY A 307 -12.32 -1.19 34.98
C GLY A 307 -12.59 -0.63 33.59
N PHE A 308 -13.81 -0.77 33.08
CA PHE A 308 -14.24 -0.21 31.80
C PHE A 308 -15.31 0.86 31.98
N THR A 309 -15.10 2.03 31.39
CA THR A 309 -16.07 3.13 31.41
C THR A 309 -16.30 3.69 30.01
N LEU A 310 -17.49 4.25 29.78
CA LEU A 310 -17.77 5.00 28.57
C LEU A 310 -17.31 6.44 28.78
N ALA A 311 -16.12 6.77 28.30
CA ALA A 311 -15.58 8.12 28.40
C ALA A 311 -16.21 9.00 27.31
N ALA A 312 -17.10 9.91 27.71
CA ALA A 312 -17.72 10.87 26.81
C ALA A 312 -16.70 11.92 26.32
N ASN A 313 -16.91 12.46 25.11
CA ASN A 313 -16.11 13.55 24.54
C ASN A 313 -14.58 13.29 24.52
N ALA A 314 -14.17 12.05 24.28
CA ALA A 314 -12.76 11.65 24.36
C ALA A 314 -12.01 11.84 23.04
N LEU A 315 -12.42 11.13 21.99
CA LEU A 315 -11.68 11.08 20.74
C LEU A 315 -12.44 11.84 19.64
N ASN A 316 -11.87 12.94 19.14
CA ASN A 316 -12.54 13.84 18.19
C ASN A 316 -13.95 14.27 18.67
N GLY A 317 -14.09 14.53 19.98
CA GLY A 317 -15.36 14.87 20.62
C GLY A 317 -16.37 13.71 20.72
N LYS A 318 -15.96 12.48 20.42
CA LYS A 318 -16.82 11.28 20.43
C LYS A 318 -16.49 10.38 21.63
N PRO A 319 -17.46 9.58 22.11
CA PRO A 319 -17.22 8.68 23.23
C PRO A 319 -16.35 7.48 22.83
N VAL A 320 -15.61 6.94 23.78
CA VAL A 320 -14.75 5.75 23.64
C VAL A 320 -14.96 4.80 24.82
N VAL A 321 -14.66 3.51 24.63
CA VAL A 321 -14.54 2.60 25.78
C VAL A 321 -13.14 2.75 26.35
N ARG A 322 -13.07 3.20 27.60
CA ARG A 322 -11.83 3.43 28.34
C ARG A 322 -11.57 2.29 29.31
N SER A 323 -10.33 1.81 29.32
CA SER A 323 -9.84 0.80 30.26
C SER A 323 -8.78 1.38 31.18
N ILE A 324 -8.91 1.11 32.48
CA ILE A 324 -7.88 1.41 33.49
C ILE A 324 -6.83 0.29 33.65
N GLY A 325 -6.81 -0.68 32.73
CA GLY A 325 -5.89 -1.83 32.79
C GLY A 325 -6.31 -2.91 33.79
N LYS A 326 -7.62 -3.08 34.03
CA LYS A 326 -8.17 -4.14 34.87
C LYS A 326 -9.15 -4.99 34.05
N GLY A 327 -8.72 -6.18 33.66
CA GLY A 327 -9.55 -7.11 32.89
C GLY A 327 -9.49 -6.91 31.38
N ASN A 328 -10.30 -7.68 30.66
CA ASN A 328 -10.41 -7.67 29.21
C ASN A 328 -11.87 -7.91 28.78
N LEU A 329 -12.17 -7.67 27.51
CA LEU A 329 -13.47 -7.92 26.90
C LEU A 329 -13.36 -9.15 26.00
N ARG A 330 -13.99 -10.27 26.37
CA ARG A 330 -13.94 -11.53 25.63
C ARG A 330 -15.16 -11.70 24.75
N VAL A 331 -14.98 -11.52 23.45
CA VAL A 331 -16.00 -11.75 22.41
C VAL A 331 -16.26 -13.25 22.23
N GLY A 332 -15.19 -14.07 22.30
CA GLY A 332 -15.28 -15.52 22.14
C GLY A 332 -14.92 -15.98 20.72
N THR A 333 -15.39 -17.18 20.35
CA THR A 333 -15.09 -17.81 19.07
C THR A 333 -15.95 -17.25 17.94
N ILE A 334 -15.31 -16.74 16.87
CA ILE A 334 -15.98 -16.34 15.63
C ILE A 334 -15.72 -17.39 14.53
N ARG A 335 -14.48 -17.88 14.42
CA ARG A 335 -14.04 -18.89 13.45
C ARG A 335 -12.85 -19.68 14.02
N ALA A 336 -13.07 -20.96 14.34
CA ALA A 336 -12.04 -21.83 14.92
C ALA A 336 -11.06 -22.39 13.89
N GLU A 337 -11.48 -22.53 12.63
CA GLU A 337 -10.61 -23.02 11.55
C GLU A 337 -9.59 -21.95 11.13
N PRO A 338 -8.40 -22.31 10.63
CA PRO A 338 -7.46 -21.39 9.99
C PRO A 338 -8.01 -20.81 8.68
N GLY A 339 -7.62 -19.57 8.36
CA GLY A 339 -8.11 -18.83 7.20
C GLY A 339 -7.69 -17.36 7.21
N PRO A 340 -8.17 -16.53 6.28
CA PRO A 340 -7.85 -15.11 6.21
C PRO A 340 -8.48 -14.27 7.33
N VAL A 341 -7.90 -13.10 7.59
CA VAL A 341 -8.49 -12.07 8.47
C VAL A 341 -8.05 -10.67 8.06
N THR A 342 -8.90 -9.68 8.29
CA THR A 342 -8.52 -8.27 8.38
C THR A 342 -9.18 -7.65 9.60
N ALA A 343 -8.38 -7.19 10.55
CA ALA A 343 -8.84 -6.48 11.74
C ALA A 343 -8.33 -5.03 11.73
N LEU A 344 -9.21 -4.07 11.98
CA LEU A 344 -8.89 -2.67 12.16
C LEU A 344 -9.43 -2.19 13.51
N VAL A 345 -8.59 -1.51 14.30
CA VAL A 345 -8.98 -1.00 15.61
C VAL A 345 -8.47 0.43 15.78
N VAL A 346 -9.35 1.35 16.12
CA VAL A 346 -8.97 2.72 16.50
C VAL A 346 -8.71 2.75 17.99
N SER A 347 -7.47 3.08 18.37
CA SER A 347 -7.04 3.08 19.76
C SER A 347 -6.15 4.29 20.05
N GLN A 348 -6.21 4.79 21.28
CA GLN A 348 -5.28 5.79 21.82
C GLN A 348 -4.88 5.43 23.25
N ASN A 349 -3.80 6.03 23.74
CA ASN A 349 -3.48 6.01 25.16
C ASN A 349 -2.95 7.38 25.58
N GLN A 350 -3.48 7.92 26.67
CA GLN A 350 -3.07 9.20 27.25
C GLN A 350 -2.30 9.02 28.58
N ASP A 351 -2.27 7.81 29.12
CA ASP A 351 -1.73 7.50 30.43
C ASP A 351 -0.32 6.89 30.37
N VAL A 352 0.40 7.10 31.47
CA VAL A 352 1.69 6.48 31.76
C VAL A 352 1.50 5.48 32.90
N GLY A 353 1.30 4.19 32.59
CA GLY A 353 1.11 3.17 33.62
C GLY A 353 0.68 1.80 33.11
N GLY A 354 0.90 0.78 33.94
CA GLY A 354 0.57 -0.62 33.63
C GLY A 354 1.74 -1.46 33.12
N ALA A 355 1.47 -2.70 32.74
CA ALA A 355 2.48 -3.61 32.20
C ALA A 355 3.05 -3.09 30.87
N ALA A 356 4.34 -3.30 30.61
CA ALA A 356 4.98 -2.84 29.36
C ALA A 356 4.31 -3.42 28.10
N TRP A 357 3.89 -4.69 28.19
CA TRP A 357 3.23 -5.42 27.12
C TRP A 357 1.71 -5.36 27.31
N GLN A 358 0.99 -4.69 26.41
CA GLN A 358 -0.47 -4.58 26.45
C GLN A 358 -1.07 -4.90 25.08
N ARG A 359 -2.19 -5.64 25.07
CA ARG A 359 -2.90 -6.02 23.84
C ARG A 359 -4.10 -5.11 23.62
N ILE A 360 -4.26 -4.65 22.40
CA ILE A 360 -5.45 -3.92 21.96
C ILE A 360 -6.54 -4.92 21.55
N LEU A 361 -6.19 -5.88 20.69
CA LEU A 361 -7.05 -6.94 20.18
C LEU A 361 -6.20 -8.20 19.97
N GLY A 362 -6.77 -9.38 20.18
CA GLY A 362 -6.10 -10.63 19.83
C GLY A 362 -7.06 -11.79 19.63
N SER A 363 -6.53 -12.85 19.02
CA SER A 363 -7.19 -14.12 18.72
C SER A 363 -6.28 -15.26 19.15
N TRP A 364 -6.86 -16.28 19.79
CA TRP A 364 -6.14 -17.42 20.34
C TRP A 364 -6.94 -18.71 20.19
N SER A 365 -6.29 -19.73 19.64
CA SER A 365 -6.83 -21.07 19.37
C SER A 365 -7.04 -21.94 20.61
N GLY A 366 -6.79 -21.41 21.82
CA GLY A 366 -6.72 -22.22 23.03
C GLY A 366 -5.35 -22.85 23.29
N GLN A 367 -4.39 -22.73 22.37
CA GLN A 367 -3.07 -23.35 22.47
C GLN A 367 -1.93 -22.42 22.03
N GLY A 368 -0.74 -22.66 22.58
CA GLY A 368 0.48 -21.95 22.17
C GLY A 368 0.50 -20.46 22.52
N LYS A 369 1.45 -19.74 21.91
CA LYS A 369 1.68 -18.31 22.12
C LYS A 369 0.79 -17.49 21.19
N GLU A 370 0.25 -16.37 21.69
CA GLU A 370 -0.68 -15.49 20.95
C GLU A 370 -0.06 -14.81 19.72
N TRP A 371 1.27 -14.68 19.69
CA TRP A 371 2.02 -14.07 18.59
C TRP A 371 2.57 -15.09 17.59
N VAL A 372 2.13 -16.35 17.70
CA VAL A 372 2.53 -17.44 16.83
C VAL A 372 1.31 -18.00 16.13
N THR A 373 1.35 -18.08 14.81
CA THR A 373 0.32 -18.72 13.96
C THR A 373 -0.07 -20.09 14.54
N PRO A 374 -1.38 -20.39 14.67
CA PRO A 374 -2.50 -19.71 14.03
C PRO A 374 -3.08 -18.53 14.84
N ASN A 375 -2.48 -18.19 15.98
CA ASN A 375 -2.88 -17.07 16.82
C ASN A 375 -2.33 -15.75 16.28
N TRP A 376 -2.95 -14.64 16.67
CA TRP A 376 -2.47 -13.30 16.32
C TRP A 376 -2.91 -12.26 17.33
N LEU A 377 -2.22 -11.12 17.31
CA LEU A 377 -2.53 -9.99 18.17
C LEU A 377 -2.23 -8.65 17.49
N ILE A 378 -2.88 -7.63 18.01
CA ILE A 378 -2.58 -6.21 17.83
C ILE A 378 -2.13 -5.69 19.20
N MET A 379 -0.91 -5.18 19.25
CA MET A 379 -0.34 -4.58 20.45
C MET A 379 -0.31 -3.06 20.35
N ARG A 380 -0.28 -2.41 21.51
CA ARG A 380 0.12 -1.00 21.57
C ARG A 380 1.55 -0.82 21.00
N PRO A 381 1.96 0.40 20.61
CA PRO A 381 3.32 0.65 20.17
C PRO A 381 4.36 0.19 21.21
N ASN A 382 5.36 -0.56 20.74
CA ASN A 382 6.40 -1.13 21.59
C ASN A 382 7.23 -0.03 22.27
N ALA A 383 7.34 -0.13 23.59
CA ALA A 383 8.21 0.72 24.39
C ALA A 383 8.60 -0.05 25.67
N SER A 384 9.79 0.27 26.21
CA SER A 384 10.29 -0.32 27.47
C SER A 384 9.39 0.01 28.67
N GLN A 385 8.62 1.10 28.57
CA GLN A 385 7.59 1.50 29.53
C GLN A 385 6.31 1.91 28.78
N VAL A 386 5.18 1.94 29.48
CA VAL A 386 3.93 2.45 28.87
C VAL A 386 4.09 3.94 28.62
N GLN A 387 3.94 4.30 27.35
CA GLN A 387 4.00 5.66 26.84
C GLN A 387 2.67 5.97 26.14
N PRO A 388 2.17 7.21 26.28
CA PRO A 388 1.03 7.69 25.51
C PRO A 388 1.27 7.53 24.01
N TYR A 389 0.21 7.28 23.28
CA TYR A 389 0.23 7.30 21.83
C TYR A 389 -1.04 7.97 21.32
N ALA A 390 -0.87 8.83 20.32
CA ALA A 390 -1.98 9.49 19.65
C ALA A 390 -2.89 8.45 18.98
N ALA A 391 -4.16 8.84 18.82
CA ALA A 391 -5.14 8.03 18.11
C ALA A 391 -4.65 7.67 16.72
N GLN A 392 -4.69 6.38 16.44
CA GLN A 392 -4.28 5.80 15.16
C GLN A 392 -5.09 4.55 14.87
N VAL A 393 -5.12 4.15 13.61
CA VAL A 393 -5.71 2.88 13.18
C VAL A 393 -4.65 1.78 13.29
N PHE A 394 -4.91 0.79 14.14
CA PHE A 394 -4.11 -0.43 14.21
C PHE A 394 -4.70 -1.48 13.30
N VAL A 395 -3.84 -2.22 12.61
CA VAL A 395 -4.25 -3.18 11.58
C VAL A 395 -3.55 -4.51 11.79
N HIS A 396 -4.30 -5.59 11.62
CA HIS A 396 -3.77 -6.92 11.40
C HIS A 396 -4.40 -7.53 10.15
N GLN A 397 -3.57 -8.04 9.25
CA GLN A 397 -4.02 -8.77 8.07
C GLN A 397 -3.22 -10.06 7.93
N ALA A 398 -3.91 -11.16 7.65
CA ALA A 398 -3.29 -12.42 7.25
C ALA A 398 -4.06 -12.98 6.06
N LEU A 399 -3.31 -13.42 5.04
CA LEU A 399 -3.88 -13.99 3.81
C LEU A 399 -4.51 -15.37 4.06
N ASP A 400 -3.99 -16.12 5.03
CA ASP A 400 -4.46 -17.43 5.43
C ASP A 400 -3.82 -17.84 6.78
N GLY A 401 -4.18 -19.01 7.30
CA GLY A 401 -3.43 -19.71 8.34
C GLY A 401 -3.72 -19.26 9.77
N VAL A 402 -4.63 -18.30 9.97
CA VAL A 402 -4.97 -17.79 11.31
C VAL A 402 -6.42 -18.07 11.70
N VAL A 403 -6.64 -18.26 13.00
CA VAL A 403 -7.98 -18.42 13.58
C VAL A 403 -8.59 -17.08 13.98
N ILE A 404 -9.90 -17.02 14.13
CA ILE A 404 -10.62 -15.90 14.76
C ILE A 404 -11.33 -16.48 16.00
N ASP A 405 -10.53 -16.93 16.95
CA ASP A 405 -10.98 -17.70 18.10
C ASP A 405 -10.59 -16.99 19.41
N HIS A 406 -11.39 -17.18 20.46
CA HIS A 406 -11.24 -16.50 21.75
C HIS A 406 -10.90 -15.00 21.61
N VAL A 407 -11.59 -14.32 20.69
CA VAL A 407 -11.32 -12.92 20.36
C VAL A 407 -11.45 -12.06 21.61
N THR A 408 -10.40 -11.30 21.91
CA THR A 408 -10.28 -10.54 23.16
C THR A 408 -9.81 -9.12 22.88
N LEU A 409 -10.52 -8.12 23.40
CA LEU A 409 -10.09 -6.72 23.42
C LEU A 409 -9.49 -6.34 24.77
N PHE A 410 -8.65 -5.30 24.79
CA PHE A 410 -8.03 -4.72 25.99
C PHE A 410 -7.15 -5.67 26.81
N GLY A 411 -6.72 -6.82 26.30
CA GLY A 411 -5.84 -7.72 27.04
C GLY A 411 -5.48 -8.99 26.29
N ALA A 412 -4.58 -9.77 26.90
CA ALA A 412 -4.14 -11.05 26.35
C ALA A 412 -5.31 -12.06 26.28
N PRO A 413 -5.61 -12.67 25.11
CA PRO A 413 -6.61 -13.74 25.03
C PRO A 413 -6.23 -15.03 25.80
N SER A 414 -4.94 -15.38 25.86
CA SER A 414 -4.40 -16.60 26.48
C SER A 414 -4.30 -16.54 28.01
N ALA A 415 -4.40 -15.35 28.62
CA ALA A 415 -4.20 -15.20 30.06
C ALA A 415 -4.81 -13.91 30.65
N ALA A 416 -5.04 -13.90 31.95
CA ALA A 416 -5.61 -12.75 32.68
C ALA A 416 -4.55 -11.71 33.10
N HIS A 417 -3.76 -11.20 32.14
CA HIS A 417 -2.78 -10.13 32.36
C HIS A 417 -2.56 -9.32 31.06
N GLN A 418 -1.60 -8.38 31.07
CA GLN A 418 -1.26 -7.54 29.91
C GLN A 418 -2.46 -6.72 29.40
N PHE A 419 -3.26 -6.25 30.35
CA PHE A 419 -4.42 -5.41 30.08
C PHE A 419 -4.00 -4.05 29.55
N LEU A 420 -4.73 -3.56 28.56
CA LEU A 420 -4.54 -2.22 28.01
C LEU A 420 -5.00 -1.19 29.03
N VAL A 421 -4.13 -0.23 29.32
CA VAL A 421 -4.53 1.09 29.83
C VAL A 421 -4.68 1.98 28.61
N GLY A 422 -5.87 2.53 28.39
CA GLY A 422 -6.16 3.33 27.20
C GLY A 422 -7.58 3.12 26.67
N ASP A 423 -7.80 3.62 25.46
CA ASP A 423 -9.11 3.74 24.85
C ASP A 423 -9.18 2.93 23.56
N ILE A 424 -10.27 2.18 23.37
CA ILE A 424 -10.67 1.67 22.05
C ILE A 424 -11.96 2.38 21.64
N ALA A 425 -11.94 2.96 20.44
CA ALA A 425 -13.03 3.76 19.92
C ALA A 425 -13.95 2.97 18.99
N GLU A 426 -13.36 2.21 18.05
CA GLU A 426 -14.08 1.38 17.10
C GLU A 426 -13.20 0.20 16.68
N ALA A 427 -13.79 -0.99 16.54
CA ALA A 427 -13.12 -2.20 16.09
C ALA A 427 -13.96 -2.89 15.01
N LEU A 428 -13.32 -3.22 13.88
CA LEU A 428 -13.90 -4.01 12.79
C LEU A 428 -13.06 -5.25 12.56
N LEU A 429 -13.71 -6.39 12.38
CA LEU A 429 -13.05 -7.66 12.07
C LEU A 429 -13.75 -8.33 10.88
N TYR A 430 -12.99 -8.58 9.83
CA TYR A 430 -13.41 -9.31 8.64
C TYR A 430 -12.78 -10.71 8.61
N ASP A 431 -13.55 -11.73 8.24
CA ASP A 431 -13.06 -13.11 8.03
C ASP A 431 -12.42 -13.34 6.65
N ARG A 432 -12.01 -12.25 6.02
CA ARG A 432 -11.37 -12.23 4.71
C ARG A 432 -10.35 -11.11 4.65
N VAL A 433 -9.48 -11.17 3.66
CA VAL A 433 -8.63 -10.05 3.29
C VAL A 433 -9.50 -9.01 2.59
N LEU A 434 -9.47 -7.78 3.08
CA LEU A 434 -10.02 -6.64 2.34
C LEU A 434 -9.17 -6.40 1.09
N ARG A 435 -9.81 -6.15 -0.05
CA ARG A 435 -9.09 -5.61 -1.21
C ARG A 435 -8.46 -4.28 -0.81
N PHE A 436 -7.37 -3.87 -1.46
CA PHE A 436 -6.67 -2.64 -1.06
C PHE A 436 -7.59 -1.40 -1.11
N ASP A 437 -8.51 -1.33 -2.07
CA ASP A 437 -9.47 -0.23 -2.21
C ASP A 437 -10.52 -0.23 -1.09
N GLU A 438 -11.00 -1.42 -0.70
CA GLU A 438 -11.87 -1.58 0.47
C GLU A 438 -11.15 -1.18 1.76
N PHE A 439 -9.90 -1.61 1.91
CA PHE A 439 -9.06 -1.29 3.06
C PHE A 439 -8.85 0.22 3.21
N VAL A 440 -8.41 0.90 2.14
CA VAL A 440 -8.20 2.35 2.12
C VAL A 440 -9.50 3.10 2.43
N ALA A 441 -10.64 2.65 1.89
CA ALA A 441 -11.92 3.28 2.18
C ALA A 441 -12.36 3.13 3.65
N ILE A 442 -12.11 1.98 4.27
CA ILE A 442 -12.42 1.75 5.69
C ILE A 442 -11.46 2.53 6.59
N GLU A 443 -10.17 2.53 6.27
CA GLU A 443 -9.16 3.30 6.99
C GLU A 443 -9.49 4.80 6.96
N ALA A 444 -9.83 5.35 5.80
CA ALA A 444 -10.24 6.74 5.65
C ALA A 444 -11.53 7.07 6.43
N TYR A 445 -12.51 6.16 6.45
CA TYR A 445 -13.71 6.30 7.29
C TYR A 445 -13.33 6.40 8.78
N LEU A 446 -12.48 5.50 9.28
CA LEU A 446 -12.04 5.47 10.67
C LEU A 446 -11.24 6.72 11.04
N GLN A 447 -10.24 7.09 10.23
CA GLN A 447 -9.42 8.28 10.43
C GLN A 447 -10.28 9.54 10.47
N LYS A 448 -11.21 9.70 9.51
CA LYS A 448 -12.11 10.86 9.47
C LYS A 448 -13.05 10.92 10.66
N LYS A 449 -13.68 9.80 11.03
CA LYS A 449 -14.63 9.73 12.14
C LYS A 449 -13.95 10.09 13.46
N TRP A 450 -12.74 9.56 13.68
CA TRP A 450 -12.06 9.62 14.97
C TRP A 450 -10.91 10.64 15.03
N GLY A 451 -10.63 11.38 13.96
CA GLY A 451 -9.47 12.27 13.90
C GLY A 451 -8.15 11.54 14.12
N ALA A 452 -8.10 10.25 13.77
CA ALA A 452 -6.94 9.39 13.95
C ALA A 452 -5.94 9.58 12.79
N LYS A 453 -4.65 9.40 13.07
CA LYS A 453 -3.58 9.47 12.07
C LYS A 453 -3.25 8.10 11.48
#